data_AF-A0A016WFZ4-F1
#
_entry.id   AF-A0A016WFZ4-F1
#
_cell.length_a   1.000
_cell.length_b   1.000
_cell.length_c   1.000
_cell.angle_alpha   90.00
_cell.angle_beta   90.00
_cell.angle_gamma   90.00
#
_symmetry.space_group_name_H-M   'P 1'
#
loop_
_entity.id
_entity.type
_entity.pdbx_description
1 polymer ?
#
loop_
_entity_poly.entity_id
_entity_poly.type
_entity_poly.pdbx_seq_one_letter_code
_entity_poly.pdbx_strand_id
1 'polypeptide(L)'
;MHDSRISLLQSRLQEASTAVNAPSNSGESSRDRRKLLEESKRMVVAAKDLSNLTSYSPQAKWGTAIAEITDCADCLTAAAQDAIASTSVYHSQLVNTEVTQVLHALHAALCASEESRLQKDDALSLRAMTHLQSTSNQLLHAISTTAAATT
;
A
#
# COMPACT_ATOMS: atom_id res chain seq x y z
N MET A 1 11.75 -13.50 -3.96
CA MET A 1 10.61 -13.48 -4.92
C MET A 1 9.65 -12.32 -4.65
N HIS A 2 9.55 -11.82 -3.40
CA HIS A 2 8.74 -10.63 -3.05
C HIS A 2 9.35 -9.31 -3.54
N ASP A 3 10.68 -9.18 -3.53
CA ASP A 3 11.42 -8.04 -4.11
C ASP A 3 10.93 -7.66 -5.51
N SER A 4 10.95 -8.61 -6.45
CA SER A 4 10.61 -8.35 -7.85
C SER A 4 9.15 -7.93 -8.04
N ARG A 5 8.24 -8.38 -7.16
CA ARG A 5 6.81 -8.05 -7.25
C ARG A 5 6.54 -6.64 -6.71
N ILE A 6 7.17 -6.24 -5.60
CA ILE A 6 6.99 -4.89 -5.07
C ILE A 6 7.68 -3.85 -5.95
N SER A 7 8.87 -4.14 -6.49
CA SER A 7 9.51 -3.25 -7.47
C SER A 7 8.67 -3.08 -8.74
N LEU A 8 7.98 -4.14 -9.20
CA LEU A 8 7.05 -4.05 -10.33
C LEU A 8 5.86 -3.13 -10.01
N LEU A 9 5.29 -3.22 -8.80
CA LEU A 9 4.20 -2.34 -8.37
C LEU A 9 4.63 -0.87 -8.31
N GLN A 10 5.83 -0.60 -7.80
CA GLN A 10 6.41 0.73 -7.78
C GLN A 10 6.59 1.29 -9.21
N SER A 11 7.12 0.47 -10.14
CA SER A 11 7.25 0.87 -11.56
C SER A 11 5.89 1.23 -12.17
N ARG A 12 4.89 0.37 -11.99
CA ARG A 12 3.53 0.59 -12.53
C ARG A 12 2.87 1.84 -11.97
N LEU A 13 3.08 2.14 -10.69
CA LEU A 13 2.55 3.34 -10.05
C LEU A 13 3.23 4.60 -10.58
N GLN A 14 4.55 4.55 -10.76
CA GLN A 14 5.33 5.64 -11.33
C GLN A 14 4.95 5.92 -12.79
N GLU A 15 4.76 4.88 -13.60
CA GLU A 15 4.23 4.98 -14.97
C GLU A 15 2.86 5.70 -14.98
N ALA A 16 1.92 5.30 -14.13
CA ALA A 16 0.62 5.94 -14.02
C ALA A 16 0.73 7.42 -13.61
N SER A 17 1.62 7.76 -12.67
CA SER A 17 1.86 9.16 -12.28
C SER A 17 2.43 10.00 -13.42
N THR A 18 3.29 9.44 -14.27
CA THR A 18 3.83 10.18 -15.43
C THR A 18 2.78 10.41 -16.52
N ALA A 19 1.77 9.54 -16.61
CA ALA A 19 0.67 9.64 -17.56
C ALA A 19 -0.36 10.73 -17.21
N VAL A 20 -0.41 11.20 -15.95
CA VAL A 20 -1.34 12.26 -15.45
C VAL A 20 -1.14 13.61 -16.13
N ASN A 21 -0.01 13.84 -16.81
CA ASN A 21 0.21 15.04 -17.62
C ASN A 21 -0.74 15.13 -18.83
N ALA A 22 -1.51 14.08 -19.14
CA ALA A 22 -2.59 14.12 -20.11
C ALA A 22 -3.93 14.45 -19.41
N PRO A 23 -4.69 15.47 -19.87
CA PRO A 23 -5.95 15.84 -19.24
C PRO A 23 -6.99 14.72 -19.43
N SER A 24 -7.48 14.16 -18.33
CA SER A 24 -8.54 13.15 -18.33
C SER A 24 -9.93 13.79 -18.20
N ASN A 25 -10.79 13.50 -19.18
CA ASN A 25 -12.24 13.70 -19.12
C ASN A 25 -12.91 12.41 -18.64
N SER A 26 -13.17 12.24 -17.35
CA SER A 26 -14.09 11.18 -16.90
C SER A 26 -14.83 11.54 -15.61
N GLY A 27 -16.15 11.44 -15.65
CA GLY A 27 -17.08 11.73 -14.55
C GLY A 27 -17.21 10.62 -13.49
N GLU A 28 -16.19 9.76 -13.33
CA GLU A 28 -16.25 8.55 -12.47
C GLU A 28 -15.46 8.66 -11.15
N SER A 29 -14.94 9.86 -10.82
CA SER A 29 -14.09 10.16 -9.66
C SER A 29 -14.59 9.63 -8.30
N SER A 30 -15.91 9.51 -8.10
CA SER A 30 -16.50 9.01 -6.84
C SER A 30 -16.41 7.49 -6.67
N ARG A 31 -16.43 6.72 -7.77
CA ARG A 31 -16.31 5.25 -7.71
C ARG A 31 -14.87 4.84 -7.43
N ASP A 32 -13.92 5.41 -8.16
CA ASP A 32 -12.49 5.09 -8.03
C ASP A 32 -11.97 5.46 -6.65
N ARG A 33 -12.42 6.60 -6.10
CA ARG A 33 -12.09 7.02 -4.74
C ARG A 33 -12.63 6.07 -3.67
N ARG A 34 -13.86 5.58 -3.82
CA ARG A 34 -14.42 4.59 -2.87
C ARG A 34 -13.65 3.28 -2.92
N LYS A 35 -13.30 2.82 -4.11
CA LYS A 35 -12.45 1.63 -4.30
C LYS A 35 -11.09 1.82 -3.64
N LEU A 36 -10.43 2.95 -3.87
CA LEU A 36 -9.16 3.29 -3.24
C LEU A 36 -9.26 3.33 -1.70
N LEU A 37 -10.36 3.87 -1.16
CA LEU A 37 -10.61 3.89 0.28
C LEU A 37 -10.77 2.47 0.86
N GLU A 38 -11.52 1.60 0.20
CA GLU A 38 -11.71 0.21 0.64
C GLU A 38 -10.39 -0.57 0.60
N GLU A 39 -9.60 -0.44 -0.47
CA GLU A 39 -8.29 -1.09 -0.55
C GLU A 39 -7.29 -0.53 0.47
N SER A 40 -7.38 0.76 0.81
CA SER A 40 -6.56 1.35 1.88
C SER A 40 -6.92 0.77 3.26
N LYS A 41 -8.21 0.54 3.53
CA LYS A 41 -8.64 -0.14 4.77
C LYS A 41 -8.13 -1.59 4.80
N ARG A 42 -8.25 -2.32 3.68
CA ARG A 42 -7.71 -3.69 3.57
C ARG A 42 -6.20 -3.73 3.84
N MET A 43 -5.44 -2.77 3.29
CA MET A 43 -4.01 -2.64 3.55
C MET A 43 -3.71 -2.44 5.04
N VAL A 44 -4.45 -1.57 5.74
CA VAL A 44 -4.28 -1.36 7.19
C VAL A 44 -4.52 -2.66 7.98
N VAL A 45 -5.55 -3.43 7.61
CA VAL A 45 -5.84 -4.72 8.25
C VAL A 45 -4.72 -5.72 7.99
N ALA A 46 -4.31 -5.89 6.73
CA ALA A 46 -3.24 -6.81 6.36
C ALA A 46 -1.89 -6.44 7.02
N ALA A 47 -1.55 -5.14 7.10
CA ALA A 47 -0.38 -4.66 7.82
C ALA A 47 -0.42 -4.97 9.32
N LYS A 48 -1.62 -4.91 9.93
CA LYS A 48 -1.83 -5.31 11.31
C LYS A 48 -1.64 -6.81 11.49
N ASP A 49 -2.20 -7.63 10.61
CA ASP A 49 -2.09 -9.09 10.71
C ASP A 49 -0.66 -9.56 10.50
N LEU A 50 0.07 -8.95 9.55
CA LEU A 50 1.49 -9.19 9.35
C LEU A 50 2.32 -8.81 10.59
N SER A 51 1.98 -7.71 11.27
CA SER A 51 2.69 -7.28 12.50
C SER A 51 2.53 -8.21 13.70
N ASN A 52 1.47 -9.04 13.70
CA ASN A 52 1.24 -10.03 14.75
C ASN A 52 2.12 -11.29 14.58
N LEU A 53 2.86 -11.38 13.48
CA LEU A 53 3.77 -12.48 13.24
C LEU A 53 5.12 -12.23 13.91
N THR A 54 5.58 -13.25 14.63
CA THR A 54 6.93 -13.33 15.20
C THR A 54 7.81 -14.28 14.37
N SER A 55 9.12 -14.24 14.60
CA SER A 55 10.10 -15.19 14.05
C SER A 55 9.75 -16.67 14.31
N TYR A 56 8.98 -16.95 15.36
CA TYR A 56 8.52 -18.31 15.72
C TYR A 56 7.20 -18.74 15.08
N SER A 57 6.56 -17.85 14.31
CA SER A 57 5.26 -18.14 13.70
C SER A 57 5.34 -19.33 12.73
N PRO A 58 4.32 -20.19 12.67
CA PRO A 58 4.27 -21.28 11.70
C PRO A 58 4.43 -20.77 10.26
N GLN A 59 5.22 -21.49 9.45
CA GLN A 59 5.48 -21.11 8.05
C GLN A 59 4.20 -20.91 7.24
N ALA A 60 3.16 -21.72 7.49
CA ALA A 60 1.87 -21.59 6.84
C ALA A 60 1.18 -20.24 7.15
N LYS A 61 1.15 -19.83 8.43
CA LYS A 61 0.57 -18.54 8.84
C LYS A 61 1.33 -17.37 8.24
N TRP A 62 2.66 -17.47 8.22
CA TRP A 62 3.52 -16.45 7.62
C TRP A 62 3.29 -16.34 6.10
N GLY A 63 3.23 -17.47 5.40
CA GLY A 63 2.94 -17.50 3.96
C GLY A 63 1.57 -16.92 3.62
N THR A 64 0.53 -17.20 4.43
CA THR A 64 -0.81 -16.62 4.25
C THR A 64 -0.81 -15.11 4.43
N ALA A 65 -0.22 -14.58 5.52
CA ALA A 65 -0.19 -13.13 5.76
C ALA A 65 0.57 -12.37 4.67
N ILE A 66 1.67 -12.96 4.17
CA ILE A 66 2.43 -12.36 3.07
C ILE A 66 1.65 -12.38 1.76
N ALA A 67 0.97 -13.48 1.45
CA ALA A 67 0.13 -13.56 0.27
C ALA A 67 -1.00 -12.50 0.33
N GLU A 68 -1.64 -12.36 1.49
CA GLU A 68 -2.73 -11.41 1.71
C GLU A 68 -2.28 -9.95 1.60
N ILE A 69 -1.17 -9.57 2.24
CA ILE A 69 -0.69 -8.19 2.18
C ILE A 69 -0.17 -7.83 0.78
N THR A 70 0.40 -8.80 0.07
CA THR A 70 0.85 -8.59 -1.32
C THR A 70 -0.35 -8.43 -2.26
N ASP A 71 -1.41 -9.22 -2.08
CA ASP A 71 -2.68 -9.05 -2.81
C ASP A 71 -3.31 -7.67 -2.55
N CYS A 72 -3.31 -7.24 -1.28
CA CYS A 72 -3.76 -5.89 -0.91
C CYS A 72 -2.91 -4.81 -1.60
N ALA A 73 -1.59 -5.01 -1.72
CA ALA A 73 -0.71 -4.08 -2.42
C ALA A 73 -1.00 -4.00 -3.93
N ASP A 74 -1.30 -5.13 -4.57
CA ASP A 74 -1.68 -5.19 -5.98
C ASP A 74 -3.02 -4.46 -6.20
N CYS A 75 -4.03 -4.74 -5.37
CA CYS A 75 -5.35 -4.11 -5.45
C CYS A 75 -5.28 -2.62 -5.16
N LEU A 76 -4.52 -2.21 -4.14
CA LEU A 76 -4.31 -0.81 -3.78
C LEU A 76 -3.62 -0.05 -4.92
N THR A 77 -2.59 -0.63 -5.52
CA THR A 77 -1.89 -0.03 -6.66
C THR A 77 -2.84 0.15 -7.85
N ALA A 78 -3.65 -0.86 -8.19
CA ALA A 78 -4.63 -0.75 -9.27
C ALA A 78 -5.68 0.34 -8.98
N ALA A 79 -6.22 0.38 -7.77
CA ALA A 79 -7.18 1.42 -7.37
C ALA A 79 -6.56 2.83 -7.37
N ALA A 80 -5.28 2.94 -7.02
CA ALA A 80 -4.53 4.19 -7.09
C ALA A 80 -4.35 4.66 -8.53
N GLN A 81 -4.02 3.76 -9.46
CA GLN A 81 -3.92 4.07 -10.89
C GLN A 81 -5.25 4.61 -11.44
N ASP A 82 -6.37 3.95 -11.12
CA ASP A 82 -7.71 4.38 -11.50
C ASP A 82 -8.01 5.79 -10.95
N ALA A 83 -7.77 6.01 -9.66
CA ALA A 83 -8.03 7.29 -8.99
C ALA A 83 -7.14 8.43 -9.49
N ILE A 84 -5.87 8.14 -9.77
CA ILE A 84 -4.88 9.07 -10.34
C ILE A 84 -5.34 9.57 -11.71
N ALA A 85 -5.93 8.69 -12.53
CA ALA A 85 -6.44 9.02 -13.86
C ALA A 85 -7.76 9.82 -13.83
N SER A 86 -8.52 9.81 -12.73
CA SER A 86 -9.86 10.41 -12.64
C SER A 86 -9.98 11.57 -11.65
N THR A 87 -8.86 12.13 -11.19
CA THR A 87 -8.83 13.24 -10.23
C THR A 87 -7.94 14.41 -10.70
N SER A 88 -7.96 15.52 -9.95
CA SER A 88 -7.11 16.67 -10.27
C SER A 88 -5.62 16.37 -9.99
N VAL A 89 -4.72 17.03 -10.71
CA VAL A 89 -3.26 16.86 -10.61
C VAL A 89 -2.78 16.84 -9.15
N TYR A 90 -3.30 17.76 -8.31
CA TYR A 90 -2.96 17.80 -6.88
C TYR A 90 -3.30 16.49 -6.15
N HIS A 91 -4.52 15.98 -6.32
CA HIS A 91 -4.95 14.74 -5.67
C HIS A 91 -4.25 13.52 -6.27
N SER A 92 -3.99 13.50 -7.58
CA SER A 92 -3.22 12.45 -8.24
C SER A 92 -1.82 12.36 -7.64
N GLN A 93 -1.17 13.50 -7.41
CA GLN A 93 0.17 13.56 -6.84
C GLN A 93 0.19 13.15 -5.35
N LEU A 94 -0.84 13.52 -4.59
CA LEU A 94 -1.03 13.06 -3.21
C LEU A 94 -1.20 11.53 -3.16
N VAL A 95 -2.15 10.97 -3.91
CA VAL A 95 -2.39 9.52 -3.97
C VAL A 95 -1.14 8.77 -4.39
N ASN A 96 -0.45 9.24 -5.44
CA ASN A 96 0.79 8.63 -5.90
C ASN A 96 1.87 8.61 -4.80
N THR A 97 2.04 9.73 -4.09
CA THR A 97 3.05 9.85 -3.03
C THR A 97 2.76 8.91 -1.88
N GLU A 98 1.52 8.92 -1.36
CA GLU A 98 1.12 8.11 -0.22
C GLU A 98 1.19 6.60 -0.53
N VAL A 99 0.70 6.18 -1.70
CA VAL A 99 0.75 4.77 -2.11
C VAL A 99 2.20 4.32 -2.33
N THR A 100 3.06 5.18 -2.89
CA THR A 100 4.50 4.88 -3.02
C THR A 100 5.16 4.68 -1.66
N GLN A 101 4.86 5.52 -0.67
CA GLN A 101 5.38 5.38 0.69
C GLN A 101 4.94 4.07 1.33
N VAL A 102 3.67 3.67 1.16
CA VAL A 102 3.15 2.39 1.64
C VAL A 102 3.88 1.21 0.98
N LEU A 103 4.12 1.25 -0.35
CA LEU A 103 4.85 0.20 -1.05
C LEU A 103 6.31 0.09 -0.58
N HIS A 104 6.99 1.21 -0.33
CA HIS A 104 8.34 1.20 0.27
C HIS A 104 8.35 0.62 1.68
N ALA A 105 7.40 1.02 2.53
CA ALA A 105 7.29 0.50 3.88
C ALA A 105 6.96 -1.00 3.89
N LEU A 106 6.14 -1.46 2.95
CA LEU A 106 5.80 -2.86 2.78
C LEU A 106 7.02 -3.68 2.40
N HIS A 107 7.80 -3.19 1.43
CA HIS A 107 9.06 -3.82 1.02
C HIS A 107 10.01 -4.01 2.20
N ALA A 108 10.28 -2.92 2.94
CA ALA A 108 11.12 -2.96 4.13
C ALA A 108 10.57 -3.93 5.20
N ALA A 109 9.25 -3.97 5.40
CA ALA A 109 8.60 -4.87 6.35
C ALA A 109 8.74 -6.34 5.98
N LEU A 110 8.61 -6.68 4.70
CA LEU A 110 8.82 -8.06 4.24
C LEU A 110 10.28 -8.49 4.38
N CYS A 111 11.23 -7.65 3.96
CA CYS A 111 12.67 -7.95 4.14
C CYS A 111 13.02 -8.14 5.62
N ALA A 112 12.56 -7.25 6.50
CA ALA A 112 12.80 -7.36 7.94
C ALA A 112 12.11 -8.57 8.57
N SER A 113 10.94 -8.99 8.06
CA SER A 113 10.25 -10.21 8.51
C SER A 113 10.99 -11.48 8.10
N GLU A 114 11.52 -11.53 6.88
CA GLU A 114 12.36 -12.64 6.42
C GLU A 114 13.66 -12.74 7.25
N GLU A 115 14.34 -11.62 7.45
CA GLU A 115 15.56 -11.55 8.26
C GLU A 115 15.32 -11.95 9.72
N SER A 116 14.21 -11.48 10.30
CA SER A 116 13.79 -11.82 11.66
C SER A 116 13.63 -13.32 11.88
N ARG A 117 13.07 -14.05 10.90
CA ARG A 117 12.95 -15.52 10.96
C ARG A 117 14.31 -16.22 10.89
N LEU A 118 15.23 -15.70 10.10
CA LEU A 118 16.58 -16.26 9.97
C LEU A 118 17.41 -16.04 11.24
N GLN A 119 17.32 -14.84 11.83
CA GLN A 119 18.09 -14.44 13.01
C GLN A 119 17.41 -14.78 14.33
N LYS A 120 16.11 -15.13 14.30
CA LYS A 120 15.25 -15.30 15.49
C LYS A 120 15.23 -14.06 16.39
N ASP A 121 15.23 -12.89 15.75
CA ASP A 121 15.16 -11.58 16.39
C ASP A 121 14.04 -10.75 15.76
N ASP A 122 13.06 -10.33 16.55
CA ASP A 122 11.88 -9.60 16.08
C ASP A 122 12.09 -8.07 16.05
N ALA A 123 13.22 -7.55 16.55
CA ALA A 123 13.42 -6.10 16.72
C ALA A 123 13.34 -5.31 15.40
N LEU A 124 14.00 -5.81 14.34
CA LEU A 124 13.97 -5.19 13.01
C LEU A 124 12.59 -5.29 12.37
N SER A 125 11.95 -6.46 12.48
CA SER A 125 10.61 -6.70 11.94
C SER A 125 9.59 -5.78 12.62
N LEU A 126 9.59 -5.69 13.95
CA LEU A 126 8.66 -4.85 14.70
C LEU A 126 8.73 -3.37 14.27
N ARG A 127 9.95 -2.84 14.10
CA ARG A 127 10.16 -1.47 13.63
C ARG A 127 9.60 -1.25 12.22
N ALA A 128 9.90 -2.16 11.30
CA ALA A 128 9.45 -2.05 9.92
C ALA A 128 7.91 -2.21 9.80
N MET A 129 7.31 -3.13 10.57
CA MET A 129 5.86 -3.30 10.65
C MET A 129 5.15 -2.07 11.22
N THR A 130 5.72 -1.46 12.26
CA THR A 130 5.19 -0.21 12.83
C THR A 130 5.21 0.92 11.80
N HIS A 131 6.27 1.01 11.00
CA HIS A 131 6.36 1.99 9.93
C HIS A 131 5.32 1.75 8.82
N LEU A 132 5.11 0.49 8.42
CA LEU A 132 4.06 0.10 7.47
C LEU A 132 2.66 0.44 7.97
N GLN A 133 2.36 0.19 9.24
CA GLN A 133 1.08 0.58 9.84
C GLN A 133 0.89 2.09 9.84
N SER A 134 1.93 2.84 10.20
CA SER A 134 1.87 4.31 10.21
C SER A 134 1.58 4.87 8.82
N THR A 135 2.32 4.41 7.80
CA THR A 135 2.15 4.87 6.41
C THR A 135 0.80 4.46 5.83
N SER A 136 0.31 3.24 6.12
CA SER A 136 -1.01 2.79 5.69
C SER A 136 -2.14 3.63 6.31
N ASN A 137 -2.01 4.03 7.58
CA ASN A 137 -2.97 4.91 8.23
C ASN A 137 -2.91 6.35 7.70
N GLN A 138 -1.72 6.84 7.34
CA GLN A 138 -1.56 8.17 6.69
C GLN A 138 -2.26 8.20 5.34
N LEU A 139 -2.07 7.18 4.51
CA LEU A 139 -2.79 7.00 3.25
C LEU A 139 -4.31 7.01 3.47
N LEU A 140 -4.81 6.19 4.41
CA LEU A 140 -6.23 6.11 4.74
C LEU A 140 -6.80 7.48 5.15
N HIS A 141 -6.06 8.22 5.97
CA HIS A 141 -6.44 9.56 6.40
C HIS A 141 -6.44 10.54 5.23
N ALA A 142 -5.40 10.55 4.39
CA ALA A 142 -5.28 11.44 3.23
C ALA A 142 -6.44 11.25 2.22
N ILE A 143 -6.83 10.00 1.96
CA ILE A 143 -7.97 9.70 1.08
C ILE A 143 -9.30 10.10 1.74
N SER A 144 -9.43 9.88 3.05
CA SER A 144 -10.65 10.21 3.80
C SER A 144 -10.89 11.72 3.90
N THR A 145 -9.84 12.52 4.13
CA THR A 145 -9.95 13.99 4.16
C THR A 145 -10.23 14.56 2.78
N THR A 146 -9.64 13.97 1.73
CA THR A 146 -9.98 14.29 0.35
C THR A 146 -11.46 14.04 0.06
N ALA A 147 -12.06 13.00 0.64
CA ALA A 147 -13.49 12.71 0.49
C ALA A 147 -14.40 13.74 1.18
N ALA A 148 -13.98 14.28 2.33
CA ALA A 148 -14.73 15.29 3.08
C ALA A 148 -14.65 16.70 2.46
N ALA A 149 -13.56 17.02 1.74
CA ALA A 149 -13.38 18.34 1.12
C ALA A 149 -14.14 18.54 -0.20
N THR A 150 -14.80 17.49 -0.73
CA THR A 150 -15.54 17.54 -2.01
C THR A 150 -17.06 17.46 -1.87
N THR A 151 -17.59 17.49 -0.64
CA THR A 151 -19.01 17.71 -0.32
C THR A 151 -19.28 19.17 0.00
#